data_AF-A0A7J3ABA4-F1
#
_entry.id   AF-A0A7J3ABA4-F1
#
_cell.length_a   1.000
_cell.length_b   1.000
_cell.length_c   1.000
_cell.angle_alpha   90.00
_cell.angle_beta   90.00
_cell.angle_gamma   90.00
#
_symmetry.space_group_name_H-M   'P 1'
#
loop_
_entity.id
_entity.type
_entity.pdbx_description
1 polymer ?
#
loop_
_entity_poly.entity_id
_entity_poly.type
_entity_poly.pdbx_seq_one_letter_code
_entity_poly.pdbx_strand_id
1 'polypeptide(L)'
;MCLRRLWFRELIGKRVIITGEVGVGKTRLLASLIDEAASEPDLRVVILDLAPEAHIGSETIGASVKTYARKLHHVKYLRPNIVYAPRLQGRSREEVLDLAAKNASSIEPILITLASDPPDTLFIDDLTIYLQAGKIEPLIKLISITRTFIATAYKGKRLLDYKGSGLSRVEKCRLESLLNDPALNILEVHL
;
A
#
# COMPACT_ATOMS: atom_id res chain seq x y z
N MET A 1 10.65 -20.58 -6.03
CA MET A 1 10.27 -20.20 -7.42
C MET A 1 10.94 -18.88 -7.77
N CYS A 2 11.46 -18.73 -8.99
CA CYS A 2 12.11 -17.49 -9.42
C CYS A 2 11.02 -16.45 -9.67
N LEU A 3 10.88 -15.47 -8.76
CA LEU A 3 10.11 -14.25 -9.02
C LEU A 3 10.59 -13.70 -10.35
N ARG A 4 9.71 -13.69 -11.36
CA ARG A 4 9.97 -13.07 -12.66
C ARG A 4 10.49 -11.66 -12.36
N ARG A 5 11.70 -11.35 -12.81
CA ARG A 5 12.34 -10.06 -12.50
C ARG A 5 11.54 -8.97 -13.20
N LEU A 6 10.77 -8.21 -12.44
CA LEU A 6 9.95 -7.10 -12.92
C LEU A 6 10.79 -5.83 -12.85
N TRP A 7 10.85 -5.07 -13.95
CA TRP A 7 11.60 -3.82 -14.01
C TRP A 7 10.67 -2.62 -14.05
N PHE A 8 11.02 -1.55 -13.35
CA PHE A 8 10.22 -0.33 -13.29
C PHE A 8 9.95 0.26 -14.68
N ARG A 9 10.92 0.16 -15.60
CA ARG A 9 10.76 0.63 -16.99
C ARG A 9 9.61 -0.03 -17.73
N GLU A 10 9.29 -1.28 -17.41
CA GLU A 10 8.15 -2.01 -18.00
C GLU A 10 6.80 -1.56 -17.42
N LEU A 11 6.82 -0.80 -16.32
CA LEU A 11 5.65 -0.32 -15.58
C LEU A 11 5.32 1.14 -15.87
N ILE A 12 6.19 1.88 -16.55
CA ILE A 12 5.93 3.28 -16.91
C ILE A 12 4.62 3.40 -17.70
N GLY A 13 3.73 4.28 -17.24
CA GLY A 13 2.40 4.49 -17.83
C GLY A 13 1.37 3.43 -17.45
N LYS A 14 1.70 2.50 -16.54
CA LYS A 14 0.79 1.47 -16.06
C LYS A 14 0.35 1.75 -14.62
N ARG A 15 -0.80 1.18 -14.27
CA ARG A 15 -1.34 1.15 -12.92
C ARG A 15 -1.32 -0.29 -12.45
N VAL A 16 -0.55 -0.60 -11.40
CA VAL A 16 -0.27 -1.96 -10.95
C VAL A 16 -0.59 -2.10 -9.47
N ILE A 17 -1.30 -3.15 -9.09
CA ILE A 17 -1.46 -3.56 -7.70
C ILE A 17 -0.79 -4.93 -7.49
N ILE A 18 0.22 -4.95 -6.63
CA ILE A 18 0.96 -6.11 -6.20
C ILE A 18 0.26 -6.70 -4.97
N THR A 19 -0.40 -7.84 -5.16
CA THR A 19 -1.19 -8.52 -4.12
C THR A 19 -0.48 -9.76 -3.59
N GLY A 20 -0.90 -10.23 -2.41
CA GLY A 20 -0.40 -11.48 -1.81
C GLY A 20 -0.40 -11.47 -0.28
N GLU A 21 -0.03 -12.60 0.29
CA GLU A 21 -0.07 -12.87 1.73
C GLU A 21 1.03 -12.10 2.51
N VAL A 22 0.96 -12.04 3.85
CA VAL A 22 2.05 -11.50 4.67
C VAL A 22 3.34 -12.31 4.46
N GLY A 23 4.46 -11.61 4.28
CA GLY A 23 5.80 -12.20 4.23
C GLY A 23 6.25 -12.71 2.86
N VAL A 24 5.40 -12.64 1.83
CA VAL A 24 5.73 -13.17 0.47
C VAL A 24 6.66 -12.26 -0.35
N GLY A 25 7.16 -11.16 0.22
CA GLY A 25 8.14 -10.28 -0.43
C GLY A 25 7.57 -9.11 -1.23
N LYS A 26 6.27 -8.80 -1.12
CA LYS A 26 5.63 -7.65 -1.81
C LYS A 26 6.36 -6.33 -1.60
N THR A 27 6.62 -5.96 -0.34
CA THR A 27 7.33 -4.73 0.02
C THR A 27 8.76 -4.72 -0.52
N ARG A 28 9.45 -5.87 -0.53
CA ARG A 28 10.81 -5.97 -1.10
C ARG A 28 10.79 -5.74 -2.62
N LEU A 29 9.79 -6.27 -3.31
CA LEU A 29 9.58 -6.00 -4.74
C LEU A 29 9.28 -4.51 -4.96
N LEU A 30 8.36 -3.92 -4.19
CA LEU A 30 8.03 -2.50 -4.26
C LEU A 30 9.28 -1.62 -4.05
N ALA A 31 10.10 -1.93 -3.05
CA ALA A 31 11.35 -1.24 -2.76
C ALA A 31 12.36 -1.30 -3.91
N SER A 32 12.48 -2.45 -4.58
CA SER A 32 13.33 -2.58 -5.78
C SER A 32 12.84 -1.68 -6.91
N LEU A 33 11.52 -1.61 -7.13
CA LEU A 33 10.93 -0.75 -8.15
C LEU A 33 11.11 0.74 -7.81
N ILE A 34 11.03 1.10 -6.53
CA ILE A 34 11.30 2.45 -6.04
C ILE A 34 12.76 2.84 -6.31
N ASP A 35 13.72 1.96 -6.04
CA ASP A 35 15.15 2.23 -6.29
C ASP A 35 15.46 2.42 -7.78
N GLU A 36 14.78 1.67 -8.65
CA GLU A 36 14.86 1.85 -10.10
C GLU A 36 14.25 3.19 -10.53
N ALA A 37 13.03 3.51 -10.07
CA ALA A 37 12.35 4.77 -10.38
C ALA A 37 13.12 6.00 -9.87
N ALA A 38 13.71 5.92 -8.70
CA ALA A 38 14.56 6.96 -8.09
C ALA A 38 15.85 7.25 -8.88
N SER A 39 16.15 6.43 -9.90
CA SER A 39 17.30 6.61 -10.79
C SER A 39 16.93 7.26 -12.12
N GLU A 40 15.64 7.51 -12.38
CA GLU A 40 15.16 8.17 -13.59
C GLU A 40 15.09 9.70 -13.34
N PRO A 41 15.94 10.51 -13.98
CA PRO A 41 16.17 11.91 -13.58
C PRO A 41 14.97 12.83 -13.82
N ASP A 42 14.11 12.50 -14.79
CA ASP A 42 13.00 13.35 -15.23
C ASP A 42 11.64 12.94 -14.63
N LEU A 43 11.62 12.01 -13.67
CA LEU A 43 10.39 11.56 -13.04
C LEU A 43 10.20 12.18 -11.66
N ARG A 44 9.09 12.88 -11.47
CA ARG A 44 8.61 13.24 -10.13
C ARG A 44 8.03 11.99 -9.47
N VAL A 45 8.86 11.30 -8.70
CA VAL A 45 8.49 10.10 -7.95
C VAL A 45 8.05 10.46 -6.53
N VAL A 46 6.88 9.95 -6.13
CA VAL A 46 6.36 10.05 -4.76
C VAL A 46 6.11 8.64 -4.21
N ILE A 47 6.46 8.43 -2.95
CA ILE A 47 6.08 7.25 -2.17
C ILE A 47 5.14 7.67 -1.06
N LEU A 48 4.02 6.98 -0.92
CA LEU A 48 3.15 7.02 0.25
C LEU A 48 3.25 5.69 0.99
N ASP A 49 3.92 5.71 2.14
CA ASP A 49 4.19 4.51 2.93
C ASP A 49 3.15 4.33 4.04
N LEU A 50 2.23 3.39 3.86
CA LEU A 50 1.15 3.04 4.79
C LEU A 50 1.40 1.72 5.51
N ALA A 51 2.58 1.11 5.38
CA ALA A 51 2.85 -0.15 6.07
C ALA A 51 3.02 0.13 7.57
N PRO A 52 2.24 -0.52 8.46
CA PRO A 52 2.33 -0.29 9.88
C PRO A 52 3.59 -0.94 10.45
N GLU A 53 4.31 -0.22 11.29
CA GLU A 53 5.41 -0.80 12.07
C GLU A 53 4.84 -1.54 13.28
N ALA A 54 4.35 -2.76 13.05
CA ALA A 54 3.80 -3.61 14.09
C ALA A 54 4.67 -4.84 14.34
N HIS A 55 4.76 -5.25 15.61
CA HIS A 55 5.48 -6.45 16.00
C HIS A 55 4.51 -7.50 16.56
N ILE A 56 4.68 -8.76 16.15
CA ILE A 56 4.09 -9.94 16.82
C ILE A 56 5.23 -10.76 17.40
N GLY A 57 5.37 -10.76 18.73
CA GLY A 57 6.52 -11.38 19.38
C GLY A 57 7.83 -10.74 18.90
N SER A 58 8.73 -11.53 18.34
CA SER A 58 9.98 -11.07 17.74
C SER A 58 9.88 -10.73 16.25
N GLU A 59 8.74 -10.97 15.59
CA GLU A 59 8.56 -10.74 14.15
C GLU A 59 7.95 -9.37 13.88
N THR A 60 8.59 -8.57 13.02
CA THR A 60 7.98 -7.36 12.46
C THR A 60 7.02 -7.75 11.34
N ILE A 61 5.74 -7.39 11.50
CA ILE A 61 4.71 -7.56 10.48
C ILE A 61 4.37 -6.19 9.89
N GLY A 62 4.33 -6.11 8.55
CA GLY A 62 4.11 -4.84 7.86
C GLY A 62 5.39 -4.02 7.69
N ALA A 63 6.50 -4.67 7.30
CA ALA A 63 7.77 -3.97 7.11
C ALA A 63 7.63 -2.84 6.08
N SER A 64 7.90 -1.61 6.51
CA SER A 64 7.94 -0.42 5.66
C SER A 64 8.97 -0.55 4.55
N VAL A 65 8.68 0.04 3.38
CA VAL A 65 9.65 0.22 2.29
C VAL A 65 10.97 0.87 2.73
N LYS A 66 10.99 1.67 3.81
CA LYS A 66 12.24 2.20 4.41
C LYS A 66 13.23 1.13 4.83
N THR A 67 12.75 -0.07 5.12
CA THR A 67 13.59 -1.20 5.52
C THR A 67 14.42 -1.74 4.34
N TYR A 68 13.92 -1.59 3.11
CA TYR A 68 14.47 -2.29 1.94
C TYR A 68 14.98 -1.34 0.85
N ALA A 69 14.34 -0.19 0.64
CA ALA A 69 14.68 0.74 -0.43
C ALA A 69 15.93 1.54 -0.05
N ARG A 70 16.89 1.63 -0.97
CA ARG A 70 18.20 2.26 -0.76
C ARG A 70 18.23 3.72 -1.22
N LYS A 71 17.33 4.11 -2.11
CA LYS A 71 17.32 5.44 -2.77
C LYS A 71 16.12 6.30 -2.38
N LEU A 72 15.50 6.05 -1.23
CA LEU A 72 14.37 6.86 -0.75
C LEU A 72 14.69 8.36 -0.58
N HIS A 73 15.97 8.70 -0.39
CA HIS A 73 16.43 10.09 -0.27
C HIS A 73 16.44 10.85 -1.60
N HIS A 74 16.26 10.17 -2.75
CA HIS A 74 16.19 10.79 -4.07
C HIS A 74 14.75 11.12 -4.52
N VAL A 75 13.76 10.83 -3.69
CA VAL A 75 12.35 10.84 -4.06
C VAL A 75 11.52 11.45 -2.93
N LYS A 76 10.32 11.92 -3.25
CA LYS A 76 9.44 12.50 -2.22
C LYS A 76 8.78 11.37 -1.43
N TYR A 77 9.21 11.21 -0.18
CA TYR A 77 8.68 10.20 0.73
C TYR A 77 7.64 10.82 1.68
N LEU A 78 6.42 10.31 1.65
CA LEU A 78 5.29 10.70 2.48
C LEU A 78 4.85 9.52 3.36
N ARG A 79 4.55 9.81 4.62
CA ARG A 79 4.05 8.84 5.59
C ARG A 79 3.25 9.58 6.65
N PRO A 80 2.07 9.09 7.07
CA PRO A 80 1.39 9.61 8.25
C PRO A 80 2.30 9.49 9.49
N ASN A 81 2.18 10.41 10.45
CA ASN A 81 2.99 10.37 11.68
C ASN A 81 2.91 9.03 12.41
N ILE A 82 1.73 8.40 12.38
CA ILE A 82 1.47 7.07 12.94
C ILE A 82 0.64 6.29 11.92
N VAL A 83 1.03 5.04 11.69
CA VAL A 83 0.21 4.09 10.93
C VAL A 83 -0.05 2.87 11.80
N TYR A 84 -1.32 2.66 12.14
CA TYR A 84 -1.75 1.58 13.02
C TYR A 84 -1.90 0.26 12.25
N ALA A 85 -1.69 -0.86 12.93
CA ALA A 85 -2.06 -2.19 12.47
C ALA A 85 -3.30 -2.65 13.26
N PRO A 86 -4.54 -2.33 12.81
CA PRO A 86 -5.70 -2.40 13.68
C PRO A 86 -5.96 -3.80 14.25
N ARG A 87 -5.85 -4.84 13.41
CA ARG A 87 -6.05 -6.24 13.82
C ARG A 87 -5.02 -6.75 14.84
N LEU A 88 -3.83 -6.15 14.86
CA LEU A 88 -2.72 -6.55 15.74
C LEU A 88 -2.71 -5.76 17.05
N GLN A 89 -2.99 -4.46 16.98
CA GLN A 89 -2.92 -3.55 18.12
C GLN A 89 -4.23 -3.46 18.91
N GLY A 90 -5.38 -3.59 18.24
CA GLY A 90 -6.69 -3.46 18.88
C GLY A 90 -7.01 -4.64 19.82
N ARG A 91 -7.49 -4.33 21.02
CA ARG A 91 -7.85 -5.30 22.06
C ARG A 91 -9.32 -5.68 22.04
N SER A 92 -10.17 -4.82 21.47
CA SER A 92 -11.60 -5.07 21.27
C SER A 92 -12.01 -4.78 19.83
N ARG A 93 -13.25 -5.15 19.48
CA ARG A 93 -13.87 -4.77 18.21
C ARG A 93 -13.82 -3.26 17.99
N GLU A 94 -14.18 -2.49 19.01
CA GLU A 94 -14.27 -1.03 18.97
C GLU A 94 -12.90 -0.41 18.75
N GLU A 95 -11.87 -0.89 19.46
CA GLU A 95 -10.50 -0.42 19.25
C GLU A 95 -9.98 -0.73 17.85
N VAL A 96 -10.27 -1.92 17.31
CA VAL A 96 -9.89 -2.26 15.92
C VAL A 96 -10.51 -1.29 14.92
N LEU A 97 -11.79 -0.95 15.10
CA LEU A 97 -12.47 -0.01 14.20
C LEU A 97 -11.97 1.43 14.37
N ASP A 98 -11.70 1.87 15.60
CA ASP A 98 -11.13 3.19 15.89
C ASP A 98 -9.73 3.37 15.29
N LEU A 99 -8.85 2.37 15.41
CA LEU A 99 -7.52 2.39 14.79
C LEU A 99 -7.59 2.47 13.27
N ALA A 100 -8.52 1.73 12.64
CA ALA A 100 -8.74 1.81 11.19
C ALA A 100 -9.26 3.20 10.77
N ALA A 101 -10.20 3.77 11.54
CA ALA A 101 -10.72 5.11 11.28
C ALA A 101 -9.64 6.19 11.42
N LYS A 102 -8.74 6.07 12.41
CA LYS A 102 -7.57 6.96 12.58
C LYS A 102 -6.63 6.89 11.39
N ASN A 103 -6.33 5.69 10.89
CA ASN A 103 -5.56 5.53 9.66
C ASN A 103 -6.23 6.28 8.50
N ALA A 104 -7.51 6.01 8.24
CA ALA A 104 -8.26 6.67 7.17
C ALA A 104 -8.23 8.21 7.27
N SER A 105 -8.51 8.76 8.46
CA SER A 105 -8.52 10.21 8.69
C SER A 105 -7.15 10.86 8.49
N SER A 106 -6.06 10.16 8.79
CA SER A 106 -4.70 10.68 8.61
C SER A 106 -4.21 10.60 7.15
N ILE A 107 -4.71 9.62 6.39
CA ILE A 107 -4.29 9.33 5.01
C ILE A 107 -5.10 10.17 4.01
N GLU A 108 -6.40 10.38 4.24
CA GLU A 108 -7.31 11.04 3.30
C GLU A 108 -6.82 12.44 2.84
N PRO A 109 -6.33 13.33 3.74
CA PRO A 109 -5.74 14.61 3.32
C PRO A 109 -4.54 14.46 2.38
N ILE A 110 -3.69 13.45 2.61
CA ILE A 110 -2.50 13.19 1.78
C ILE A 110 -2.95 12.78 0.37
N LEU A 111 -3.95 11.89 0.25
CA LEU A 111 -4.50 11.49 -1.03
C LEU A 111 -5.10 12.68 -1.80
N ILE A 112 -5.81 13.58 -1.10
CA ILE A 112 -6.37 14.79 -1.70
C ILE A 112 -5.27 15.72 -2.21
N THR A 113 -4.22 15.97 -1.41
CA THR A 113 -3.08 16.78 -1.83
C THR A 113 -2.38 16.19 -3.05
N LEU A 114 -2.15 14.87 -3.05
CA LEU A 114 -1.58 14.19 -4.22
C LEU A 114 -2.48 14.29 -5.44
N ALA A 115 -3.81 14.24 -5.27
CA ALA A 115 -4.73 14.33 -6.39
C ALA A 115 -4.82 15.75 -6.99
N SER A 116 -4.50 16.78 -6.20
CA SER A 116 -4.42 18.18 -6.68
C SER A 116 -3.14 18.48 -7.47
N ASP A 117 -2.04 17.78 -7.18
CA ASP A 117 -0.76 17.89 -7.88
C ASP A 117 -0.16 16.48 -8.09
N PRO A 118 -0.69 15.70 -9.05
CA PRO A 118 -0.36 14.29 -9.19
C PRO A 118 1.08 14.07 -9.68
N PRO A 119 1.87 13.20 -9.03
CA PRO A 119 3.22 12.90 -9.47
C PRO A 119 3.22 12.13 -10.81
N ASP A 120 4.37 12.09 -11.48
CA ASP A 120 4.54 11.23 -12.66
C ASP A 120 4.44 9.75 -12.28
N THR A 121 4.98 9.42 -11.10
CA THR A 121 4.96 8.08 -10.53
C THR A 121 4.59 8.12 -9.04
N LEU A 122 3.55 7.37 -8.67
CA LEU A 122 3.13 7.17 -7.28
C LEU A 122 3.33 5.71 -6.87
N PHE A 123 4.06 5.52 -5.78
CA PHE A 123 4.11 4.25 -5.05
C PHE A 123 3.25 4.32 -3.79
N ILE A 124 2.45 3.28 -3.51
CA ILE A 124 1.77 3.13 -2.21
C ILE A 124 2.16 1.80 -1.57
N ASP A 125 2.79 1.84 -0.40
CA ASP A 125 3.02 0.62 0.39
C ASP A 125 1.83 0.34 1.31
N ASP A 126 1.31 -0.88 1.24
CA ASP A 126 0.21 -1.44 2.03
C ASP A 126 -1.12 -0.67 1.90
N LEU A 127 -1.60 -0.50 0.66
CA LEU A 127 -2.84 0.20 0.29
C LEU A 127 -4.07 -0.25 1.09
N THR A 128 -4.10 -1.54 1.45
CA THR A 128 -5.18 -2.15 2.23
C THR A 128 -5.43 -1.48 3.58
N ILE A 129 -4.41 -0.85 4.17
CA ILE A 129 -4.55 -0.08 5.41
C ILE A 129 -5.54 1.08 5.26
N TYR A 130 -5.52 1.78 4.12
CA TYR A 130 -6.53 2.81 3.84
C TYR A 130 -7.89 2.18 3.55
N LEU A 131 -7.94 1.07 2.80
CA LEU A 131 -9.20 0.41 2.42
C LEU A 131 -10.02 -0.09 3.61
N GLN A 132 -9.40 -0.31 4.77
CA GLN A 132 -10.08 -0.74 6.00
C GLN A 132 -11.20 0.21 6.46
N ALA A 133 -11.01 1.53 6.32
CA ALA A 133 -12.00 2.53 6.75
C ALA A 133 -12.10 3.77 5.85
N GLY A 134 -11.18 3.96 4.91
CA GLY A 134 -11.14 5.11 4.00
C GLY A 134 -12.28 5.16 2.99
N LYS A 135 -12.49 6.34 2.40
CA LYS A 135 -13.41 6.53 1.28
C LYS A 135 -12.74 6.09 -0.01
N ILE A 136 -13.47 5.45 -0.92
CA ILE A 136 -12.83 4.86 -2.10
C ILE A 136 -12.60 5.91 -3.20
N GLU A 137 -13.42 6.95 -3.24
CA GLU A 137 -13.47 7.95 -4.30
C GLU A 137 -12.17 8.76 -4.43
N PRO A 138 -11.54 9.27 -3.34
CA PRO A 138 -10.25 9.97 -3.44
C PRO A 138 -9.14 9.07 -4.00
N LEU A 139 -9.12 7.80 -3.60
CA LEU A 139 -8.15 6.82 -4.07
C LEU A 139 -8.34 6.51 -5.56
N ILE A 140 -9.57 6.23 -6.01
CA ILE A 140 -9.88 5.96 -7.42
C ILE A 140 -9.48 7.16 -8.28
N LYS A 141 -9.82 8.38 -7.86
CA LYS A 141 -9.43 9.61 -8.56
C LYS A 141 -7.91 9.72 -8.68
N LEU A 142 -7.17 9.48 -7.59
CA LEU A 142 -5.71 9.55 -7.60
C LEU A 142 -5.09 8.51 -8.54
N ILE A 143 -5.58 7.28 -8.49
CA ILE A 143 -5.15 6.18 -9.38
C ILE A 143 -5.38 6.56 -10.85
N SER A 144 -6.55 7.11 -11.19
CA SER A 144 -6.92 7.39 -12.58
C SER A 144 -6.11 8.54 -13.20
N ILE A 145 -5.74 9.56 -12.42
CA ILE A 145 -4.99 10.71 -12.93
C ILE A 145 -3.46 10.54 -12.86
N THR A 146 -2.96 9.58 -12.07
CA THR A 146 -1.52 9.30 -11.99
C THR A 146 -1.08 8.48 -13.20
N ARG A 147 -0.02 8.94 -13.90
CA ARG A 147 0.51 8.25 -15.09
C ARG A 147 1.03 6.86 -14.77
N THR A 148 1.89 6.73 -13.75
CA THR A 148 2.41 5.45 -13.27
C THR A 148 2.01 5.26 -11.81
N PHE A 149 1.22 4.23 -11.52
CA PHE A 149 0.78 3.91 -10.17
C PHE A 149 1.21 2.49 -9.80
N ILE A 150 1.88 2.30 -8.67
CA ILE A 150 2.27 0.97 -8.22
C ILE A 150 1.99 0.87 -6.72
N ALA A 151 1.15 -0.08 -6.31
CA ALA A 151 0.84 -0.27 -4.91
C ALA A 151 1.03 -1.72 -4.47
N THR A 152 1.32 -1.94 -3.19
CA THR A 152 1.15 -3.25 -2.56
C THR A 152 -0.18 -3.30 -1.82
N ALA A 153 -0.80 -4.49 -1.80
CA ALA A 153 -2.03 -4.73 -1.06
C ALA A 153 -1.99 -6.13 -0.42
N TYR A 154 -2.50 -6.23 0.79
CA TYR A 154 -2.69 -7.51 1.46
C TYR A 154 -3.85 -8.28 0.81
N LYS A 155 -3.56 -9.50 0.34
CA LYS A 155 -4.56 -10.47 -0.13
C LYS A 155 -4.21 -11.81 0.49
N GLY A 156 -4.88 -12.17 1.57
CA GLY A 156 -4.49 -13.31 2.38
C GLY A 156 -5.48 -13.69 3.47
N LYS A 157 -5.11 -14.71 4.25
CA LYS A 157 -5.85 -15.25 5.38
C LYS A 157 -5.08 -15.19 6.71
N ARG A 158 -3.78 -14.86 6.74
CA ARG A 158 -3.00 -14.89 8.00
C ARG A 158 -3.43 -13.83 9.01
N LEU A 159 -3.90 -12.67 8.54
CA LEU A 159 -4.41 -11.59 9.39
C LEU A 159 -5.91 -11.80 9.66
N LEU A 160 -6.22 -12.76 10.53
CA LEU A 160 -7.60 -13.06 10.92
C LEU A 160 -8.17 -11.99 11.85
N ASP A 161 -9.46 -11.71 11.69
CA ASP A 161 -10.22 -10.79 12.52
C ASP A 161 -10.81 -11.50 13.74
N TYR A 162 -9.92 -11.89 14.66
CA TYR A 162 -10.32 -12.61 15.87
C TYR A 162 -11.24 -11.82 16.81
N LYS A 163 -11.34 -10.49 16.60
CA LYS A 163 -12.11 -9.59 17.45
C LYS A 163 -13.51 -9.31 16.90
N GLY A 164 -13.90 -9.92 15.77
CA GLY A 164 -15.24 -9.80 15.21
C GLY A 164 -15.59 -8.39 14.73
N SER A 165 -14.60 -7.62 14.27
CA SER A 165 -14.79 -6.26 13.77
C SER A 165 -15.45 -6.18 12.39
N GLY A 166 -15.39 -7.27 11.62
CA GLY A 166 -15.75 -7.32 10.21
C GLY A 166 -14.68 -6.73 9.29
N LEU A 167 -13.54 -6.25 9.82
CA LEU A 167 -12.57 -5.45 9.08
C LEU A 167 -11.93 -6.24 7.92
N SER A 168 -11.62 -7.52 8.13
CA SER A 168 -11.09 -8.38 7.05
C SER A 168 -12.08 -8.54 5.89
N ARG A 169 -13.39 -8.56 6.16
CA ARG A 169 -14.42 -8.64 5.12
C ARG A 169 -14.51 -7.31 4.36
N VAL A 170 -14.51 -6.18 5.07
CA VAL A 170 -14.54 -4.84 4.47
C VAL A 170 -13.32 -4.60 3.58
N GLU A 171 -12.13 -4.89 4.10
CA GLU A 171 -10.86 -4.82 3.37
C GLU A 171 -10.89 -5.66 2.08
N LYS A 172 -11.33 -6.93 2.20
CA LYS A 172 -11.44 -7.84 1.06
C LYS A 172 -12.42 -7.31 0.01
N CYS A 173 -13.65 -6.95 0.39
CA CYS A 173 -14.67 -6.49 -0.56
C CYS A 173 -14.23 -5.20 -1.27
N ARG A 174 -13.59 -4.26 -0.56
CA ARG A 174 -13.10 -3.01 -1.15
C ARG A 174 -11.91 -3.24 -2.06
N LEU A 175 -10.99 -4.14 -1.69
CA LEU A 175 -9.90 -4.53 -2.55
C LEU A 175 -10.42 -5.21 -3.83
N GLU A 176 -11.35 -6.16 -3.72
CA GLU A 176 -11.97 -6.82 -4.88
C GLU A 176 -12.69 -5.81 -5.79
N SER A 177 -13.43 -4.86 -5.20
CA SER A 177 -14.06 -3.79 -5.97
C SER A 177 -13.05 -2.93 -6.72
N LEU A 178 -11.90 -2.62 -6.10
CA LEU A 178 -10.84 -1.86 -6.75
C LEU A 178 -10.19 -2.67 -7.88
N LEU A 179 -9.88 -3.95 -7.64
CA LEU A 179 -9.23 -4.85 -8.59
C LEU A 179 -10.10 -5.18 -9.82
N ASN A 180 -11.41 -4.93 -9.77
CA ASN A 180 -12.30 -5.08 -10.93
C ASN A 180 -12.16 -3.94 -11.96
N ASP A 181 -11.41 -2.88 -11.66
CA ASP A 181 -11.12 -1.83 -12.65
C ASP A 181 -10.23 -2.38 -13.78
N PRO A 182 -10.71 -2.41 -15.03
CA PRO A 182 -9.96 -2.95 -16.17
C PRO A 182 -8.70 -2.14 -16.51
N ALA A 183 -8.55 -0.92 -15.99
CA ALA A 183 -7.35 -0.11 -16.15
C ALA A 183 -6.21 -0.52 -15.20
N LEU A 184 -6.48 -1.41 -14.23
CA LEU A 184 -5.48 -1.92 -13.29
C LEU A 184 -4.87 -3.24 -13.79
N ASN A 185 -3.57 -3.34 -13.61
CA ASN A 185 -2.80 -4.56 -13.81
C ASN A 185 -2.59 -5.21 -12.43
N ILE A 186 -2.90 -6.50 -12.32
CA ILE A 186 -2.80 -7.22 -11.05
C ILE A 186 -1.59 -8.14 -11.11
N LEU A 187 -0.68 -8.00 -10.15
CA LEU A 187 0.43 -8.93 -9.94
C LEU A 187 0.23 -9.65 -8.62
N GLU A 188 -0.01 -10.95 -8.63
CA GLU A 188 -0.10 -11.75 -7.41
C GLU A 188 1.25 -12.41 -7.11
N VAL A 189 1.74 -12.20 -5.88
CA VAL A 189 3.01 -12.76 -5.40
C VAL A 189 2.72 -13.93 -4.46
N HIS A 190 3.34 -15.07 -4.76
CA HIS A 190 3.26 -16.30 -3.97
C HIS A 190 4.67 -16.69 -3.47
N LEU A 191 4.73 -17.52 -2.43
CA LEU A 191 5.97 -18.12 -1.92
C LEU A 191 6.56 -19.14 -2.90
#